data_AF-A0A9D7UQZ9-F1
#
_entry.id   AF-A0A9D7UQZ9-F1
#
_cell.length_a   1.000
_cell.length_b   1.000
_cell.length_c   1.000
_cell.angle_alpha   90.00
_cell.angle_beta   90.00
_cell.angle_gamma   90.00
#
_symmetry.space_group_name_H-M   'P 1'
#
loop_
_entity.id
_entity.type
_entity.pdbx_description
1 polymer ?
#
loop_
_entity_poly.entity_id
_entity_poly.type
_entity_poly.pdbx_seq_one_letter_code
_entity_poly.pdbx_strand_id
1 'polypeptide(L)'
;MTPRAADPTPTLPLAERPTLRLLSLGLGGPSRPVARLLTRVSANDGREWLAGALRRLPLQGADPIAALRDGQAGVQQIVAIKDRSKRLAAGENDDDTLVGTLGYLLAAGAALAHHGASISSRPADELAGVLLDLAQTLGPEWEPMLARAAILAESRGC
;
A
#
# COMPACT_ATOMS: atom_id res chain seq x y z
N MET A 1 -4.97 52.17 47.88
CA MET A 1 -4.01 51.06 47.70
C MET A 1 -4.17 50.52 46.29
N THR A 2 -3.04 50.38 45.61
CA THR A 2 -2.77 49.94 44.24
C THR A 2 -3.27 48.49 43.94
N PRO A 3 -3.26 48.05 42.66
CA PRO A 3 -4.24 47.17 42.03
C PRO A 3 -3.89 45.67 42.11
N ARG A 4 -4.83 44.80 41.74
CA ARG A 4 -4.54 43.41 41.38
C ARG A 4 -5.17 43.05 40.02
N ALA A 5 -4.31 43.05 39.02
CA ALA A 5 -4.51 42.41 37.73
C ALA A 5 -4.28 40.88 37.83
N ALA A 6 -4.54 40.20 36.70
CA ALA A 6 -4.40 38.77 36.37
C ALA A 6 -5.75 38.01 36.39
N ASP A 7 -6.18 37.30 35.35
CA ASP A 7 -5.58 36.98 34.04
C ASP A 7 -6.73 36.42 33.15
N PRO A 8 -6.79 36.69 31.83
CA PRO A 8 -7.72 36.04 30.92
C PRO A 8 -7.37 34.56 30.71
N THR A 9 -8.31 33.66 30.99
CA THR A 9 -8.23 32.26 30.57
C THR A 9 -7.97 32.17 29.05
N PRO A 10 -6.84 31.60 28.60
CA PRO A 10 -6.67 31.32 27.18
C PRO A 10 -7.44 30.05 26.83
N THR A 11 -8.63 30.21 26.26
CA THR A 11 -9.29 29.13 25.52
C THR A 11 -8.55 28.97 24.20
N LEU A 12 -7.46 28.19 24.21
CA LEU A 12 -6.79 27.77 22.98
C LEU A 12 -7.68 26.73 22.27
N PRO A 13 -8.10 26.97 21.01
CA PRO A 13 -8.64 25.91 20.18
C PRO A 13 -7.45 25.04 19.75
N LEU A 14 -7.20 23.95 20.48
CA LEU A 14 -6.30 22.90 20.02
C LEU A 14 -6.94 22.26 18.78
N ALA A 15 -6.55 22.74 17.61
CA ALA A 15 -6.68 22.01 16.36
C ALA A 15 -5.78 20.77 16.45
N GLU A 16 -6.32 19.68 16.99
CA GLU A 16 -5.63 18.41 17.30
C GLU A 16 -5.19 17.57 16.07
N ARG A 17 -4.70 18.18 14.98
CA ARG A 17 -4.31 17.43 13.77
C ARG A 17 -3.01 17.79 13.05
N PRO A 18 -1.93 18.26 13.70
CA PRO A 18 -0.59 18.17 13.11
C PRO A 18 0.42 17.29 13.87
N THR A 19 0.19 16.95 15.14
CA THR A 19 1.19 16.22 15.96
C THR A 19 1.31 14.73 15.63
N LEU A 20 0.24 14.08 15.18
CA LEU A 20 0.30 12.67 14.74
C LEU A 20 1.12 12.47 13.46
N ARG A 21 1.25 13.48 12.59
CA ARG A 21 2.10 13.37 11.39
C ARG A 21 3.59 13.39 11.71
N LEU A 22 4.00 14.06 12.77
CA LEU A 22 5.40 14.14 13.19
C LEU A 22 5.88 12.85 13.89
N LEU A 23 4.99 12.14 14.59
CA LEU A 23 5.30 10.82 15.16
C LEU A 23 5.41 9.73 14.09
N SER A 24 4.66 9.83 12.98
CA SER A 24 4.76 8.88 11.85
C SER A 24 6.05 9.04 11.04
N LEU A 25 6.72 10.19 11.10
CA LEU A 25 7.97 10.46 10.36
C LEU A 25 9.21 9.79 11.00
N GLY A 26 9.15 9.37 12.27
CA GLY A 26 10.27 8.73 12.97
C GLY A 26 10.21 7.19 13.03
N LEU A 27 9.10 6.59 12.59
CA LEU A 27 8.84 5.15 12.63
C LEU A 27 8.62 4.65 11.20
N GLY A 28 9.65 4.76 10.35
CA GLY A 28 9.67 4.34 8.94
C GLY A 28 9.54 2.82 8.75
N GLY A 29 8.54 2.21 9.39
CA GLY A 29 8.11 0.86 9.15
C GLY A 29 6.94 0.83 8.16
N PRO A 30 6.71 -0.32 7.51
CA PRO A 30 5.57 -0.49 6.62
C PRO A 30 4.27 -0.12 7.36
N SER A 31 3.39 0.63 6.68
CA SER A 31 2.06 0.97 7.22
C SER A 31 1.39 -0.27 7.86
N ARG A 32 0.65 -0.09 8.96
CA ARG A 32 0.05 -1.21 9.73
C ARG A 32 -0.64 -2.28 8.85
N PRO A 33 -1.39 -1.94 7.78
CA PRO A 33 -1.99 -2.95 6.90
C PRO A 33 -0.97 -3.79 6.12
N VAL A 34 0.16 -3.21 5.72
CA VAL A 34 1.23 -3.91 5.00
C VAL A 34 1.94 -4.90 5.92
N ALA A 35 2.31 -4.48 7.13
CA ALA A 35 2.94 -5.38 8.10
C ALA A 35 2.04 -6.60 8.41
N ARG A 36 0.73 -6.37 8.57
CA ARG A 36 -0.27 -7.43 8.73
C ARG A 36 -0.37 -8.33 7.50
N LEU A 37 -0.33 -7.76 6.30
CA LEU A 37 -0.32 -8.53 5.04
C LEU A 37 0.89 -9.44 4.95
N LEU A 38 2.10 -8.92 5.18
CA LEU A 38 3.33 -9.71 5.15
C LEU A 38 3.26 -10.86 6.17
N THR A 39 2.85 -10.56 7.41
CA THR A 39 2.64 -11.58 8.45
C THR A 39 1.63 -12.64 8.02
N ARG A 40 0.53 -12.23 7.37
CA ARG A 40 -0.51 -13.15 6.90
C ARG A 40 -0.01 -14.09 5.80
N VAL A 41 0.77 -13.59 4.85
CA VAL A 41 1.33 -14.39 3.75
C VAL A 41 2.45 -15.31 4.24
N SER A 42 3.20 -14.91 5.27
CA SER A 42 4.24 -15.74 5.89
C SER A 42 3.71 -16.81 6.86
N ALA A 43 2.40 -16.83 7.15
CA ALA A 43 1.79 -17.86 8.00
C ALA A 43 1.88 -19.26 7.35
N ASN A 44 1.67 -20.32 8.15
CA ASN A 44 1.77 -21.71 7.66
C ASN A 44 0.79 -22.02 6.52
N ASP A 45 -0.40 -21.42 6.55
CA ASP A 45 -1.43 -21.49 5.51
C ASP A 45 -1.35 -20.32 4.50
N GLY A 46 -0.30 -19.49 4.57
CA GLY A 46 -0.20 -18.23 3.87
C GLY A 46 -0.19 -18.38 2.34
N ARG A 47 0.35 -19.49 1.81
CA ARG A 47 0.28 -19.82 0.37
C ARG A 47 -1.14 -20.13 -0.10
N GLU A 48 -1.88 -20.91 0.68
CA GLU A 48 -3.28 -21.23 0.39
C GLU A 48 -4.14 -19.97 0.45
N TRP A 49 -3.93 -19.17 1.50
CA TRP A 49 -4.57 -17.87 1.64
C TRP A 49 -4.25 -16.94 0.47
N LEU A 50 -2.98 -16.84 0.06
CA LEU A 50 -2.56 -16.00 -1.05
C LEU A 50 -3.26 -16.44 -2.34
N ALA A 51 -3.30 -17.74 -2.65
CA ALA A 51 -4.02 -18.26 -3.80
C ALA A 51 -5.52 -17.89 -3.75
N GLY A 52 -6.15 -17.95 -2.58
CA GLY A 52 -7.53 -17.50 -2.36
C GLY A 52 -7.70 -15.99 -2.51
N ALA A 53 -6.77 -15.20 -1.99
CA ALA A 53 -6.76 -13.75 -2.07
C ALA A 53 -6.64 -13.27 -3.52
N LEU A 54 -5.73 -13.85 -4.29
CA LEU A 54 -5.54 -13.54 -5.71
C LEU A 54 -6.80 -13.84 -6.54
N ARG A 55 -7.56 -14.89 -6.21
CA ARG A 55 -8.86 -15.20 -6.85
C ARG A 55 -9.97 -14.20 -6.48
N ARG A 56 -9.88 -13.57 -5.31
CA ARG A 56 -10.83 -12.54 -4.84
C ARG A 56 -10.51 -11.15 -5.36
N LEU A 57 -9.30 -10.96 -5.90
CA LEU A 57 -8.98 -9.69 -6.54
C LEU A 57 -9.95 -9.43 -7.69
N PRO A 58 -10.39 -8.17 -7.86
CA PRO A 58 -11.43 -7.80 -8.81
C PRO A 58 -10.89 -7.68 -10.23
N LEU A 59 -10.18 -8.72 -10.67
CA LEU A 59 -9.50 -8.82 -11.94
C LEU A 59 -10.44 -9.41 -13.00
N GLN A 60 -10.19 -9.10 -14.27
CA GLN A 60 -10.99 -9.60 -15.40
C GLN A 60 -10.08 -10.21 -16.45
N GLY A 61 -10.54 -11.28 -17.11
CA GLY A 61 -9.79 -11.98 -18.17
C GLY A 61 -9.61 -13.47 -17.88
N ALA A 62 -8.98 -14.17 -18.82
CA ALA A 62 -8.73 -15.61 -18.72
C ALA A 62 -7.62 -15.96 -17.71
N ASP A 63 -6.56 -15.15 -17.64
CA ASP A 63 -5.53 -15.22 -16.60
C ASP A 63 -5.12 -13.80 -16.16
N PRO A 64 -5.91 -13.18 -15.28
CA PRO A 64 -5.64 -11.81 -14.88
C PRO A 64 -4.38 -11.65 -14.02
N ILE A 65 -3.94 -12.73 -13.35
CA ILE A 65 -2.77 -12.73 -12.50
C ILE A 65 -1.51 -12.74 -13.35
N ALA A 66 -1.44 -13.64 -14.33
CA ALA A 66 -0.38 -13.60 -15.33
C ALA A 66 -0.40 -12.27 -16.11
N ALA A 67 -1.59 -11.75 -16.45
CA ALA A 67 -1.67 -10.49 -17.17
C ALA A 67 -1.08 -9.30 -16.39
N LEU A 68 -1.26 -9.26 -15.07
CA LEU A 68 -0.63 -8.26 -14.20
C LEU A 68 0.88 -8.48 -14.09
N ARG A 69 1.30 -9.72 -13.82
CA ARG A 69 2.72 -10.09 -13.59
C ARG A 69 3.58 -9.94 -14.84
N ASP A 70 3.02 -10.28 -16.00
CA ASP A 70 3.72 -10.39 -17.28
C ASP A 70 3.49 -9.15 -18.18
N GLY A 71 2.89 -8.09 -17.61
CA GLY A 71 2.70 -6.80 -18.28
C GLY A 71 1.69 -6.78 -19.43
N GLN A 72 0.81 -7.79 -19.52
CA GLN A 72 -0.25 -7.85 -20.54
C GLN A 72 -1.45 -6.96 -20.20
N ALA A 73 -1.59 -6.57 -18.94
CA ALA A 73 -2.63 -5.63 -18.51
C ALA A 73 -2.27 -4.19 -18.92
N GLY A 74 -3.18 -3.52 -19.63
CA GLY A 74 -3.03 -2.12 -19.97
C GLY A 74 -3.19 -1.19 -18.75
N VAL A 75 -2.57 0.00 -18.78
CA VAL A 75 -2.58 0.95 -17.65
C VAL A 75 -3.99 1.24 -17.12
N GLN A 76 -4.99 1.40 -17.99
CA GLN A 76 -6.37 1.66 -17.57
C GLN A 76 -6.98 0.50 -16.79
N GLN A 77 -6.67 -0.75 -17.17
CA GLN A 77 -7.09 -1.94 -16.43
C GLN A 77 -6.40 -1.98 -15.06
N ILE A 78 -5.10 -1.68 -15.00
CA ILE A 78 -4.34 -1.63 -13.75
C ILE A 78 -4.91 -0.57 -12.80
N VAL A 79 -5.28 0.62 -13.31
CA VAL A 79 -5.94 1.66 -12.52
C VAL A 79 -7.30 1.19 -11.99
N ALA A 80 -8.10 0.53 -12.83
CA ALA A 80 -9.39 -0.02 -12.38
C ALA A 80 -9.22 -1.07 -11.27
N ILE A 81 -8.19 -1.93 -11.37
CA ILE A 81 -7.83 -2.91 -10.35
C ILE A 81 -7.43 -2.20 -9.05
N LYS A 82 -6.56 -1.18 -9.13
CA LYS A 82 -6.15 -0.37 -7.98
C LYS A 82 -7.37 0.23 -7.27
N ASP A 83 -8.28 0.85 -8.00
CA ASP A 83 -9.43 1.55 -7.42
C ASP A 83 -10.46 0.60 -6.81
N ARG A 84 -10.69 -0.56 -7.42
CA ARG A 84 -11.51 -1.61 -6.81
C ARG A 84 -10.84 -2.20 -5.57
N SER A 85 -9.53 -2.40 -5.59
CA SER A 85 -8.76 -2.91 -4.45
C SER A 85 -8.78 -1.92 -3.27
N LYS A 86 -8.76 -0.61 -3.53
CA LYS A 86 -8.99 0.41 -2.49
C LYS A 86 -10.37 0.31 -1.85
N ARG A 87 -11.42 0.07 -2.64
CA ARG A 87 -12.78 -0.14 -2.11
C ARG A 87 -12.87 -1.40 -1.26
N LEU A 88 -12.24 -2.49 -1.71
CA LEU A 88 -12.15 -3.73 -0.94
C LEU A 88 -11.38 -3.52 0.37
N ALA A 89 -10.29 -2.75 0.31
CA ALA A 89 -9.47 -2.42 1.48
C ALA A 89 -10.18 -1.54 2.52
N ALA A 90 -11.26 -0.86 2.11
CA ALA A 90 -12.11 -0.04 2.98
C ALA A 90 -13.29 -0.81 3.58
N GLY A 91 -13.39 -2.11 3.30
CA GLY A 91 -14.41 -2.97 3.89
C GLY A 91 -14.25 -3.14 5.41
N GLU A 92 -15.31 -3.62 6.07
CA GLU A 92 -15.34 -3.81 7.52
C GLU A 92 -14.61 -5.08 7.99
N ASN A 93 -14.34 -6.01 7.07
CA ASN A 93 -13.65 -7.24 7.35
C ASN A 93 -12.12 -7.06 7.23
N ASP A 94 -11.40 -7.48 8.25
CA ASP A 94 -9.94 -7.48 8.29
C ASP A 94 -9.33 -8.24 7.11
N ASP A 95 -9.92 -9.36 6.72
CA ASP A 95 -9.41 -10.17 5.63
C ASP A 95 -9.60 -9.48 4.26
N ASP A 96 -10.75 -8.84 4.04
CA ASP A 96 -10.96 -7.99 2.85
C ASP A 96 -9.98 -6.81 2.83
N THR A 97 -9.65 -6.25 3.99
CA THR A 97 -8.63 -5.21 4.13
C THR A 97 -7.27 -5.68 3.60
N LEU A 98 -6.86 -6.90 3.94
CA LEU A 98 -5.60 -7.49 3.49
C LEU A 98 -5.63 -7.81 1.99
N VAL A 99 -6.71 -8.41 1.49
CA VAL A 99 -6.87 -8.70 0.06
C VAL A 99 -6.85 -7.42 -0.78
N GLY A 100 -7.57 -6.37 -0.35
CA GLY A 100 -7.55 -5.07 -1.00
C GLY A 100 -6.17 -4.40 -0.95
N THR A 101 -5.45 -4.54 0.17
CA THR A 101 -4.07 -4.03 0.30
C THR A 101 -3.13 -4.75 -0.68
N LEU A 102 -3.21 -6.07 -0.78
CA LEU A 102 -2.45 -6.86 -1.74
C LEU A 102 -2.74 -6.41 -3.18
N GLY A 103 -4.00 -6.32 -3.57
CA GLY A 103 -4.41 -5.91 -4.92
C GLY A 103 -3.94 -4.50 -5.28
N TYR A 104 -3.99 -3.58 -4.33
CA TYR A 104 -3.49 -2.22 -4.50
C TYR A 104 -1.97 -2.20 -4.78
N LEU A 105 -1.20 -2.96 -4.00
CA LEU A 105 0.26 -3.00 -4.12
C LEU A 105 0.70 -3.72 -5.41
N LEU A 106 0.04 -4.81 -5.78
CA LEU A 106 0.28 -5.48 -7.06
C LEU A 106 -0.04 -4.58 -8.25
N ALA A 107 -1.14 -3.82 -8.21
CA ALA A 107 -1.47 -2.87 -9.27
C ALA A 107 -0.46 -1.72 -9.35
N ALA A 108 -0.03 -1.17 -8.21
CA ALA A 108 1.00 -0.14 -8.18
C ALA A 108 2.35 -0.67 -8.72
N GLY A 109 2.73 -1.88 -8.32
CA GLY A 109 3.92 -2.57 -8.81
C GLY A 109 3.88 -2.81 -10.32
N ALA A 110 2.79 -3.38 -10.84
CA ALA A 110 2.62 -3.64 -12.27
C ALA A 110 2.65 -2.36 -13.11
N ALA A 111 2.00 -1.29 -12.64
CA ALA A 111 2.02 0.01 -13.32
C ALA A 111 3.45 0.58 -13.42
N LEU A 112 4.23 0.48 -12.34
CA LEU A 112 5.63 0.90 -12.34
C LEU A 112 6.50 0.00 -13.22
N ALA A 113 6.47 -1.32 -13.00
CA ALA A 113 7.34 -2.27 -13.67
C ALA A 113 7.16 -2.32 -15.20
N HIS A 114 5.90 -2.30 -15.67
CA HIS A 114 5.61 -2.52 -17.09
C HIS A 114 5.38 -1.23 -17.86
N HIS A 115 4.80 -0.22 -17.22
CA HIS A 115 4.39 1.01 -17.90
C HIS A 115 5.16 2.24 -17.45
N GLY A 116 6.02 2.12 -16.43
CA GLY A 116 6.65 3.27 -15.82
C GLY A 116 5.60 4.30 -15.42
N ALA A 117 4.52 3.91 -14.76
CA ALA A 117 3.47 4.84 -14.32
C ALA A 117 3.34 4.78 -12.79
N SER A 118 3.49 5.93 -12.13
CA SER A 118 3.18 6.01 -10.70
C SER A 118 1.68 6.29 -10.54
N ILE A 119 0.94 5.27 -10.11
CA ILE A 119 -0.51 5.37 -9.86
C ILE A 119 -0.85 5.38 -8.35
N SER A 120 0.20 5.39 -7.52
CA SER A 120 0.16 5.46 -6.06
C SER A 120 0.43 6.89 -5.59
N SER A 121 -0.23 7.29 -4.50
CA SER A 121 0.05 8.56 -3.81
C SER A 121 1.01 8.38 -2.63
N ARG A 122 1.51 7.16 -2.39
CA ARG A 122 2.50 6.91 -1.34
C ARG A 122 3.85 7.52 -1.73
N PRO A 123 4.65 7.96 -0.74
CA PRO A 123 6.04 8.31 -0.96
C PRO A 123 6.79 7.20 -1.72
N ALA A 124 7.68 7.60 -2.63
CA ALA A 124 8.33 6.68 -3.55
C ALA A 124 9.25 5.68 -2.83
N ASP A 125 9.97 6.15 -1.82
CA ASP A 125 10.81 5.38 -0.90
C ASP A 125 9.99 4.37 -0.08
N GLU A 126 8.86 4.81 0.50
CA GLU A 126 7.96 3.92 1.25
C GLU A 126 7.37 2.84 0.33
N LEU A 127 6.98 3.22 -0.89
CA LEU A 127 6.46 2.26 -1.87
C LEU A 127 7.53 1.26 -2.30
N ALA A 128 8.77 1.71 -2.53
CA ALA A 128 9.88 0.85 -2.92
C ALA A 128 10.17 -0.22 -1.85
N GLY A 129 10.28 0.19 -0.58
CA GLY A 129 10.49 -0.73 0.54
C GLY A 129 9.39 -1.80 0.63
N VAL A 130 8.13 -1.37 0.54
CA VAL A 130 6.98 -2.30 0.58
C VAL A 130 6.97 -3.27 -0.60
N LEU A 131 7.37 -2.83 -1.80
CA LEU A 131 7.42 -3.70 -2.97
C LEU A 131 8.54 -4.74 -2.84
N LEU A 132 9.69 -4.39 -2.24
CA LEU A 132 10.78 -5.33 -1.96
C LEU A 132 10.38 -6.37 -0.91
N ASP A 133 9.73 -5.96 0.18
CA ASP A 133 9.23 -6.90 1.19
C ASP A 133 8.21 -7.88 0.59
N LEU A 134 7.32 -7.38 -0.27
CA LEU A 134 6.36 -8.22 -0.99
C LEU A 134 7.04 -9.17 -1.98
N ALA A 135 8.07 -8.72 -2.70
CA ALA A 135 8.83 -9.57 -3.62
C ALA A 135 9.38 -10.81 -2.92
N GLN A 136 9.99 -10.61 -1.75
CA GLN A 136 10.56 -11.69 -0.94
C GLN A 136 9.48 -12.61 -0.36
N THR A 137 8.31 -12.05 -0.05
CA THR A 137 7.23 -12.79 0.63
C THR A 137 6.35 -13.59 -0.33
N LEU A 138 6.06 -13.04 -1.51
CA LEU A 138 5.19 -13.68 -2.52
C LEU A 138 5.93 -14.76 -3.32
N GLY A 139 7.26 -14.72 -3.36
CA GLY A 139 8.10 -15.73 -3.97
C GLY A 139 8.55 -15.41 -5.40
N PRO A 140 9.26 -16.36 -6.05
CA PRO A 140 10.10 -16.11 -7.23
C PRO A 140 9.32 -15.70 -8.48
N GLU A 141 8.02 -16.00 -8.52
CA GLU A 141 7.16 -15.61 -9.63
C GLU A 141 6.83 -14.11 -9.62
N TRP A 142 6.74 -13.48 -8.46
CA TRP A 142 6.43 -12.04 -8.34
C TRP A 142 7.69 -11.17 -8.22
N GLU A 143 8.78 -11.77 -7.76
CA GLU A 143 10.03 -11.08 -7.46
C GLU A 143 10.55 -10.20 -8.62
N PRO A 144 10.66 -10.69 -9.88
CA PRO A 144 11.21 -9.88 -10.96
C PRO A 144 10.40 -8.61 -11.24
N MET A 145 9.06 -8.71 -11.21
CA MET A 145 8.17 -7.57 -11.42
C MET A 145 8.28 -6.57 -10.27
N LEU A 146 8.19 -7.04 -9.03
CA LEU A 146 8.16 -6.18 -7.85
C LEU A 146 9.51 -5.53 -7.55
N ALA A 147 10.62 -6.26 -7.72
CA ALA A 147 11.96 -5.70 -7.59
C ALA A 147 12.22 -4.60 -8.64
N ARG A 148 11.81 -4.84 -9.89
CA ARG A 148 11.88 -3.81 -10.94
C ARG A 148 11.03 -2.58 -10.61
N ALA A 149 9.82 -2.79 -10.08
CA ALA A 149 8.95 -1.70 -9.66
C ALA A 149 9.56 -0.87 -8.53
N ALA A 150 10.24 -1.49 -7.56
CA ALA A 150 10.90 -0.81 -6.47
C ALA A 150 12.03 0.11 -6.96
N ILE A 151 12.90 -0.37 -7.85
CA ILE A 151 13.97 0.44 -8.47
C ILE A 151 13.37 1.65 -9.22
N LEU A 152 12.27 1.43 -9.95
CA LEU A 152 11.59 2.50 -10.69
C LEU A 152 10.86 3.49 -9.77
N ALA A 153 10.42 3.07 -8.59
CA ALA A 153 9.86 3.99 -7.60
C ALA A 153 10.94 4.94 -7.08
N GLU A 154 12.09 4.43 -6.63
CA GLU A 154 13.19 5.24 -6.09
C GLU A 154 13.69 6.29 -7.09
N SER A 155 13.90 5.89 -8.35
CA SER A 155 14.36 6.80 -9.41
C SER A 155 13.43 7.99 -9.71
N ARG A 156 12.20 7.99 -9.19
CA ARG A 156 11.20 9.06 -9.38
C ARG A 156 10.97 9.93 -8.15
N GLY A 157 11.55 9.55 -7.02
CA GLY A 157 11.48 10.31 -5.78
C GLY A 157 12.55 11.39 -5.65
N CYS A 158 13.48 11.49 -6.61
CA CYS A 158 14.58 12.45 -6.65
C CYS A 158 14.28 13.66 -7.53
#